data_AF-A0A0R2WMM1-F1
#
_entry.id   AF-A0A0R2WMM1-F1
#
_cell.length_a   1.000
_cell.length_b   1.000
_cell.length_c   1.000
_cell.angle_alpha   90.00
_cell.angle_beta   90.00
_cell.angle_gamma   90.00
#
_symmetry.space_group_name_H-M   'P 1'
#
loop_
_entity.id
_entity.type
_entity.pdbx_description
1 polymer ?
#
loop_
_entity_poly.entity_id
_entity_poly.type
_entity_poly.pdbx_seq_one_letter_code
_entity_poly.pdbx_strand_id
1 'polypeptide(L)'
;MSPPNELLALHATGNPNYRGNLDSRIKAGFAIAPWGMERGFWREQDLAGIEIPTFYLAGDNDTVAGYENGVRAIYEAAVNSDRYLLTYKNAGHNAGAPYPVPREILDSETGEGASHYTDPVWDSVRMNNVMDHFVTAYFNYHLKGDASMLDYLDVHPDGATATYSVKNGVPDAAHTYWPGFEEGSAVGLKLEKLARGE
;
A
#
# COMPACT_ATOMS: atom_id res chain seq x y z
N MET A 1 -13.89 24.27 13.04
CA MET A 1 -13.57 23.36 11.92
C MET A 1 -12.10 23.57 11.59
N SER A 2 -11.28 22.53 11.69
CA SER A 2 -9.89 22.54 11.20
C SER A 2 -9.92 22.06 9.75
N PRO A 3 -9.12 22.62 8.83
CA PRO A 3 -8.15 23.71 8.99
C PRO A 3 -8.80 25.11 8.98
N PRO A 4 -8.04 26.17 9.37
CA PRO A 4 -8.50 27.57 9.29
C PRO A 4 -9.07 27.93 7.91
N ASN A 5 -10.00 28.90 7.88
CA ASN A 5 -10.66 29.38 6.65
C ASN A 5 -11.41 28.30 5.86
N GLU A 6 -11.81 27.20 6.51
CA GLU A 6 -12.58 26.12 5.87
C GLU A 6 -11.89 25.51 4.63
N LEU A 7 -10.55 25.57 4.57
CA LEU A 7 -9.82 25.14 3.37
C LEU A 7 -10.06 23.67 3.01
N LEU A 8 -10.35 22.81 3.99
CA LEU A 8 -10.72 21.42 3.74
C LEU A 8 -12.11 21.28 3.09
N ALA A 9 -13.03 22.23 3.30
CA ALA A 9 -14.36 22.19 2.71
C ALA A 9 -14.30 22.21 1.17
N LEU A 10 -13.26 22.83 0.59
CA LEU A 10 -13.02 22.83 -0.85
C LEU A 10 -12.79 21.41 -1.41
N HIS A 11 -12.24 20.50 -0.59
CA HIS A 11 -11.87 19.14 -0.94
C HIS A 11 -12.81 18.08 -0.35
N ALA A 12 -13.90 18.50 0.30
CA ALA A 12 -14.87 17.59 0.91
C ALA A 12 -16.00 17.27 -0.07
N THR A 13 -16.56 16.06 0.03
CA THR A 13 -17.77 15.64 -0.70
C THR A 13 -19.00 16.51 -0.45
N GLY A 14 -19.03 17.29 0.63
CA GLY A 14 -20.06 18.28 0.90
C GLY A 14 -20.02 19.49 -0.05
N ASN A 15 -18.90 19.73 -0.74
CA ASN A 15 -18.80 20.76 -1.77
C ASN A 15 -19.32 20.20 -3.11
N PRO A 16 -20.43 20.72 -3.66
CA PRO A 16 -21.01 20.20 -4.91
C PRO A 16 -20.07 20.36 -6.11
N ASN A 17 -19.11 21.29 -6.04
CA ASN A 17 -18.13 21.51 -7.11
C ASN A 17 -16.87 20.64 -6.96
N TYR A 18 -16.67 19.95 -5.83
CA TYR A 18 -15.44 19.19 -5.56
C TYR A 18 -15.14 18.17 -6.65
N ARG A 19 -16.14 17.35 -7.02
CA ARG A 19 -15.97 16.32 -8.07
C ARG A 19 -15.63 16.92 -9.43
N GLY A 20 -16.17 18.11 -9.75
CA GLY A 20 -15.85 18.84 -10.97
C GLY A 20 -14.43 19.43 -11.00
N ASN A 21 -13.76 19.51 -9.84
CA ASN A 21 -12.41 20.06 -9.68
C ASN A 21 -11.33 18.96 -9.58
N LEU A 22 -11.69 17.68 -9.69
CA LEU A 22 -10.71 16.59 -9.68
C LEU A 22 -9.78 16.70 -10.90
N ASP A 23 -8.48 16.54 -10.66
CA ASP A 23 -7.48 16.64 -11.72
C ASP A 23 -7.47 15.36 -12.57
N SER A 24 -8.09 15.44 -13.75
CA SER A 24 -8.20 14.32 -14.69
C SER A 24 -6.85 13.82 -15.24
N ARG A 25 -5.74 14.53 -14.97
CA ARG A 25 -4.39 14.09 -15.34
C ARG A 25 -3.84 13.02 -14.39
N ILE A 26 -4.39 12.87 -13.18
CA ILE A 26 -4.01 11.80 -12.25
C ILE A 26 -4.61 10.49 -12.78
N LYS A 27 -3.75 9.50 -13.04
CA LYS A 27 -4.14 8.22 -13.67
C LYS A 27 -4.07 7.01 -12.76
N ALA A 28 -3.33 7.10 -11.66
CA ALA A 28 -3.15 6.03 -10.69
C ALA A 28 -2.70 6.62 -9.35
N GLY A 29 -3.04 5.96 -8.24
CA GLY A 29 -2.63 6.35 -6.89
C GLY A 29 -1.87 5.23 -6.17
N PHE A 30 -0.91 5.59 -5.32
CA PHE A 30 -0.24 4.66 -4.40
C PHE A 30 -0.33 5.24 -2.99
N ALA A 31 -1.20 4.67 -2.16
CA ALA A 31 -1.53 5.13 -0.82
C ALA A 31 -0.83 4.26 0.23
N ILE A 32 0.07 4.88 0.99
CA ILE A 32 0.85 4.22 2.05
C ILE A 32 0.17 4.54 3.38
N ALA A 33 -0.28 3.49 4.09
CA ALA A 33 -0.96 3.54 5.37
C ALA A 33 -2.00 4.68 5.52
N PRO A 34 -2.95 4.83 4.57
CA PRO A 34 -3.89 5.94 4.61
C PRO A 34 -4.73 5.91 5.89
N TRP A 35 -4.77 7.05 6.58
CA TRP A 35 -5.44 7.19 7.87
C TRP A 35 -6.87 7.73 7.73
N GLY A 36 -7.70 7.46 8.75
CA GLY A 36 -8.94 8.21 9.00
C GLY A 36 -10.22 7.38 9.00
N MET A 37 -10.19 6.15 8.51
CA MET A 37 -11.39 5.29 8.47
C MET A 37 -11.87 4.94 9.88
N GLU A 38 -10.96 4.46 10.75
CA GLU A 38 -11.29 4.16 12.16
C GLU A 38 -11.76 5.38 12.97
N ARG A 39 -11.47 6.59 12.48
CA ARG A 39 -11.87 7.84 13.14
C ARG A 39 -13.11 8.48 12.52
N GLY A 40 -13.74 7.82 11.54
CA GLY A 40 -14.93 8.33 10.85
C GLY A 40 -14.64 9.54 9.97
N PHE A 41 -13.38 9.76 9.58
CA PHE A 41 -13.02 10.82 8.64
C PHE A 41 -13.54 10.50 7.23
N TRP A 42 -13.56 9.21 6.88
CA TRP A 42 -14.08 8.70 5.62
C TRP A 42 -15.42 7.99 5.83
N ARG A 43 -16.30 8.11 4.85
CA ARG A 43 -17.50 7.26 4.71
C ARG A 43 -17.38 6.47 3.42
N GLU A 44 -18.07 5.33 3.34
CA GLU A 44 -18.03 4.48 2.15
C GLU A 44 -18.40 5.24 0.87
N GLN A 45 -19.42 6.12 0.92
CA GLN A 45 -19.78 6.94 -0.25
C GLN A 45 -18.70 7.95 -0.68
N ASP A 46 -17.81 8.33 0.23
CA ASP A 46 -16.68 9.21 -0.08
C ASP A 46 -15.59 8.40 -0.80
N LEU A 47 -15.31 7.19 -0.30
CA LEU A 47 -14.33 6.25 -0.86
C LEU A 47 -14.77 5.66 -2.20
N ALA A 48 -16.08 5.46 -2.40
CA ALA A 48 -16.64 5.12 -3.71
C ALA A 48 -16.39 6.21 -4.77
N GLY A 49 -15.99 7.42 -4.37
CA GLY A 49 -15.54 8.47 -5.29
C GLY A 49 -14.14 8.23 -5.88
N ILE A 50 -13.42 7.20 -5.43
CA ILE A 50 -12.13 6.79 -6.00
C ILE A 50 -12.41 5.93 -7.24
N GLU A 51 -12.18 6.50 -8.42
CA GLU A 51 -12.48 5.85 -9.71
C GLU A 51 -11.22 5.47 -10.50
N ILE A 52 -10.07 6.04 -10.14
CA ILE A 52 -8.78 5.72 -10.74
C ILE A 52 -8.14 4.53 -10.01
N PRO A 53 -7.38 3.66 -10.71
CA PRO A 53 -6.66 2.57 -10.07
C PRO A 53 -5.87 3.05 -8.86
N THR A 54 -5.91 2.28 -7.77
CA THR A 54 -5.25 2.66 -6.52
C THR A 54 -4.59 1.46 -5.85
N PHE A 55 -3.31 1.59 -5.53
CA PHE A 55 -2.54 0.62 -4.78
C PHE A 55 -2.44 1.05 -3.32
N TYR A 56 -2.73 0.15 -2.39
CA TYR A 56 -2.66 0.38 -0.95
C TYR A 56 -1.52 -0.44 -0.35
N LEU A 57 -0.79 0.14 0.61
CA LEU A 57 0.28 -0.53 1.34
C LEU A 57 0.06 -0.32 2.84
N ALA A 58 0.06 -1.39 3.63
CA ALA A 58 -0.06 -1.30 5.08
C ALA A 58 0.66 -2.44 5.81
N GLY A 59 0.94 -2.22 7.10
CA GLY A 59 1.20 -3.29 8.06
C GLY A 59 -0.10 -3.78 8.70
N ASP A 60 -0.23 -5.08 8.94
CA ASP A 60 -1.46 -5.63 9.55
C ASP A 60 -1.57 -5.42 11.07
N ASN A 61 -0.51 -4.92 11.71
CA ASN A 61 -0.46 -4.57 13.11
C ASN A 61 -0.34 -3.04 13.32
N ASP A 62 -0.79 -2.27 12.34
CA ASP A 62 -0.86 -0.81 12.40
C ASP A 62 -1.87 -0.36 13.47
N THR A 63 -1.36 0.27 14.53
CA THR A 63 -2.17 0.80 15.65
C THR A 63 -2.48 2.30 15.52
N VAL A 64 -2.01 2.96 14.46
CA VAL A 64 -2.21 4.40 14.21
C VAL A 64 -3.36 4.61 13.23
N ALA A 65 -3.31 3.96 12.05
CA ALA A 65 -4.37 3.99 11.05
C ALA A 65 -5.36 2.82 11.20
N GLY A 66 -4.93 1.74 11.87
CA GLY A 66 -5.67 0.48 11.89
C GLY A 66 -5.48 -0.32 10.60
N TYR A 67 -5.67 -1.63 10.68
CA TYR A 67 -5.65 -2.50 9.50
C TYR A 67 -7.07 -2.89 9.06
N GLU A 68 -7.73 -3.81 9.78
CA GLU A 68 -9.06 -4.34 9.39
C GLU A 68 -10.12 -3.23 9.25
N ASN A 69 -10.31 -2.40 10.27
CA ASN A 69 -11.24 -1.27 10.24
C ASN A 69 -10.61 0.03 9.70
N GLY A 70 -9.34 -0.04 9.30
CA GLY A 70 -8.51 1.07 8.84
C GLY A 70 -8.25 0.96 7.34
N VAL A 71 -6.99 0.70 6.98
CA VAL A 71 -6.55 0.65 5.58
C VAL A 71 -7.29 -0.42 4.77
N ARG A 72 -7.57 -1.60 5.36
CA ARG A 72 -8.32 -2.66 4.66
C ARG A 72 -9.73 -2.21 4.34
N ALA A 73 -10.45 -1.61 5.29
CA ALA A 73 -11.77 -1.04 5.05
C ALA A 73 -11.75 0.08 3.99
N ILE A 74 -10.69 0.90 3.93
CA ILE A 74 -10.51 1.89 2.85
C ILE A 74 -10.37 1.19 1.50
N TYR A 75 -9.50 0.19 1.43
CA TYR A 75 -9.29 -0.63 0.25
C TYR A 75 -10.59 -1.27 -0.21
N GLU A 76 -11.34 -1.94 0.67
CA GLU A 76 -12.59 -2.61 0.32
C GLU A 76 -13.67 -1.62 -0.15
N ALA A 77 -13.79 -0.45 0.48
CA ALA A 77 -14.82 0.55 0.17
C ALA A 77 -14.53 1.38 -1.10
N ALA A 78 -13.33 1.32 -1.68
CA ALA A 78 -12.97 1.98 -2.95
C ALA A 78 -13.53 1.21 -4.18
N VAL A 79 -14.82 0.87 -4.14
CA VAL A 79 -15.50 -0.07 -5.05
C VAL A 79 -15.45 0.33 -6.53
N ASN A 80 -15.26 1.61 -6.85
CA ASN A 80 -15.18 2.09 -8.23
C ASN A 80 -13.76 2.07 -8.82
N SER A 81 -12.79 1.54 -8.08
CA SER A 81 -11.38 1.43 -8.46
C SER A 81 -10.98 -0.02 -8.63
N ASP A 82 -10.18 -0.31 -9.67
CA ASP A 82 -9.29 -1.47 -9.62
C ASP A 82 -8.24 -1.21 -8.55
N ARG A 83 -8.01 -2.15 -7.65
CA ARG A 83 -7.25 -1.88 -6.44
C ARG A 83 -6.44 -3.05 -5.97
N TYR A 84 -5.28 -2.75 -5.40
CA TYR A 84 -4.36 -3.70 -4.79
C TYR A 84 -4.14 -3.37 -3.32
N LEU A 85 -3.91 -4.38 -2.49
CA LEU A 85 -3.47 -4.21 -1.12
C LEU A 85 -2.23 -5.08 -0.86
N LEU A 86 -1.08 -4.43 -0.68
CA LEU A 86 0.13 -5.07 -0.18
C LEU A 86 0.18 -4.98 1.34
N THR A 87 0.25 -6.13 1.99
CA THR A 87 0.32 -6.23 3.44
C THR A 87 1.66 -6.77 3.90
N TYR A 88 2.34 -6.00 4.77
CA TYR A 88 3.47 -6.48 5.56
C TYR A 88 2.96 -7.10 6.86
N LYS A 89 3.04 -8.43 6.98
CA LYS A 89 2.56 -9.16 8.15
C LYS A 89 3.36 -8.79 9.39
N ASN A 90 2.65 -8.51 10.48
CA ASN A 90 3.11 -8.02 11.78
C ASN A 90 3.78 -6.63 11.79
N ALA A 91 3.82 -5.92 10.65
CA ALA A 91 4.35 -4.56 10.62
C ALA A 91 3.34 -3.55 11.20
N GLY A 92 3.85 -2.45 11.75
CA GLY A 92 3.08 -1.32 12.23
C GLY A 92 2.86 -0.23 11.17
N HIS A 93 2.56 0.98 11.63
CA HIS A 93 2.23 2.13 10.77
C HIS A 93 3.37 2.58 9.84
N ASN A 94 4.62 2.33 10.23
CA ASN A 94 5.79 2.72 9.44
C ASN A 94 6.10 1.73 8.30
N ALA A 95 5.19 0.79 8.01
CA ALA A 95 5.33 -0.10 6.87
C ALA A 95 5.49 0.71 5.58
N GLY A 96 6.64 0.58 4.93
CA GLY A 96 6.98 1.36 3.73
C GLY A 96 7.45 2.80 3.99
N ALA A 97 7.67 3.23 5.24
CA ALA A 97 8.27 4.52 5.54
C ALA A 97 9.72 4.57 5.00
N PRO A 98 10.08 5.55 4.16
CA PRO A 98 11.38 5.57 3.47
C PRO A 98 12.48 6.33 4.22
N TYR A 99 12.15 6.94 5.35
CA TYR A 99 13.09 7.81 6.06
C TYR A 99 13.89 7.01 7.08
N PRO A 100 15.23 7.07 7.04
CA PRO A 100 16.05 6.46 8.07
C PRO A 100 15.88 7.21 9.40
N VAL A 101 16.20 6.54 10.50
CA VAL A 101 16.24 7.17 11.82
C VAL A 101 17.24 8.34 11.78
N PRO A 102 16.85 9.55 12.20
CA PRO A 102 17.75 10.69 12.33
C PRO A 102 18.97 10.36 13.19
N ARG A 103 20.14 10.90 12.79
CA ARG A 103 21.41 10.61 13.46
C ARG A 103 21.38 11.03 14.93
N GLU A 104 20.73 12.15 15.21
CA GLU A 104 20.56 12.72 16.55
C GLU A 104 19.80 11.77 17.48
N ILE A 105 18.84 10.99 16.96
CA ILE A 105 18.12 9.98 17.74
C ILE A 105 19.01 8.76 17.98
N LEU A 106 19.75 8.32 16.96
CA LEU A 106 20.69 7.20 17.08
C LEU A 106 21.83 7.47 18.07
N ASP A 107 22.30 8.72 18.12
CA ASP A 107 23.36 9.16 19.03
C ASP A 107 22.82 9.52 20.44
N SER A 108 21.49 9.54 20.63
CA SER A 108 20.88 9.80 21.93
C SER A 108 20.95 8.57 22.84
N GLU A 109 21.05 8.80 24.16
CA GLU A 109 21.11 7.69 25.14
C GLU A 109 19.82 6.87 25.19
N THR A 110 18.67 7.48 24.89
CA THR A 110 17.34 6.86 25.00
C THR A 110 16.82 6.28 23.70
N GLY A 111 17.26 6.81 22.55
CA GLY A 111 16.68 6.48 21.25
C GLY A 111 15.21 6.90 21.10
N GLU A 112 14.73 7.83 21.94
CA GLU A 112 13.33 8.25 21.93
C GLU A 112 12.93 8.81 20.56
N GLY A 113 11.79 8.35 20.04
CA GLY A 113 11.30 8.70 18.72
C GLY A 113 11.84 7.85 17.57
N ALA A 114 12.80 6.94 17.80
CA ALA A 114 13.27 6.01 16.75
C ALA A 114 12.13 5.16 16.16
N SER A 115 11.14 4.81 17.00
CA SER A 115 9.95 4.07 16.60
C SER A 115 9.04 4.80 15.62
N HIS A 116 9.30 6.07 15.27
CA HIS A 116 8.63 6.74 14.15
C HIS A 116 9.25 6.38 12.78
N TYR A 117 10.41 5.75 12.76
CA TYR A 117 11.19 5.44 11.55
C TYR A 117 11.49 3.95 11.40
N THR A 118 11.39 3.18 12.49
CA THR A 118 11.65 1.73 12.51
C THR A 118 10.36 0.95 12.65
N ASP A 119 10.41 -0.32 12.25
CA ASP A 119 9.41 -1.32 12.57
C ASP A 119 10.01 -2.39 13.51
N PRO A 120 9.25 -2.93 14.48
CA PRO A 120 9.78 -3.94 15.41
C PRO A 120 10.01 -5.31 14.77
N VAL A 121 9.42 -5.59 13.61
CA VAL A 121 9.51 -6.89 12.91
C VAL A 121 10.32 -6.77 11.63
N TRP A 122 10.12 -5.68 10.88
CA TRP A 122 10.68 -5.51 9.55
C TRP A 122 11.88 -4.57 9.51
N ASP A 123 12.88 -4.97 8.74
CA ASP A 123 13.96 -4.07 8.33
C ASP A 123 13.43 -3.03 7.32
N SER A 124 13.69 -1.74 7.59
CA SER A 124 13.17 -0.65 6.76
C SER A 124 13.71 -0.66 5.33
N VAL A 125 14.98 -1.02 5.13
CA VAL A 125 15.56 -1.11 3.78
C VAL A 125 14.88 -2.22 2.98
N ARG A 126 14.62 -3.36 3.60
CA ARG A 126 13.83 -4.44 2.97
C ARG A 126 12.42 -3.98 2.63
N MET A 127 11.71 -3.31 3.55
CA MET A 127 10.37 -2.78 3.25
C MET A 127 10.40 -1.80 2.08
N ASN A 128 11.39 -0.92 2.00
CA ASN A 128 11.50 0.03 0.90
C ASN A 128 11.81 -0.68 -0.43
N ASN A 129 12.69 -1.69 -0.45
CA ASN A 129 12.98 -2.46 -1.66
C ASN A 129 11.74 -3.23 -2.17
N VAL A 130 10.95 -3.80 -1.26
CA VAL A 130 9.68 -4.47 -1.62
C VAL A 130 8.66 -3.47 -2.15
N MET A 131 8.52 -2.31 -1.50
CA MET A 131 7.68 -1.23 -2.00
C MET A 131 8.12 -0.77 -3.39
N ASP A 132 9.42 -0.55 -3.60
CA ASP A 132 10.02 -0.12 -4.86
C ASP A 132 9.74 -1.12 -5.99
N HIS A 133 9.81 -2.42 -5.69
CA HIS A 133 9.44 -3.48 -6.63
C HIS A 133 8.00 -3.32 -7.13
N PHE A 134 7.02 -3.23 -6.21
CA PHE A 134 5.61 -3.16 -6.57
C PHE A 134 5.21 -1.81 -7.17
N VAL A 135 5.69 -0.69 -6.61
CA VAL A 135 5.37 0.65 -7.11
C VAL A 135 5.93 0.86 -8.53
N THR A 136 7.09 0.27 -8.83
CA THR A 136 7.69 0.31 -10.18
C THR A 136 6.83 -0.47 -11.17
N ALA A 137 6.45 -1.71 -10.85
CA ALA A 137 5.58 -2.50 -11.71
C ALA A 137 4.22 -1.81 -11.93
N TYR A 138 3.62 -1.33 -10.84
CA TYR A 138 2.33 -0.65 -10.84
C TYR A 138 2.30 0.61 -11.73
N PHE A 139 3.27 1.51 -11.57
CA PHE A 139 3.31 2.72 -12.39
C PHE A 139 3.80 2.47 -13.82
N ASN A 140 4.68 1.50 -14.06
CA ASN A 140 5.03 1.11 -15.44
C ASN A 140 3.80 0.57 -16.18
N TYR A 141 2.96 -0.24 -15.53
CA TYR A 141 1.70 -0.69 -16.11
C TYR A 141 0.76 0.48 -16.41
N HIS A 142 0.39 1.26 -15.39
CA HIS A 142 -0.66 2.28 -15.54
C HIS A 142 -0.22 3.54 -16.30
N LEU A 143 1.05 3.95 -16.20
CA LEU A 143 1.53 5.21 -16.78
C LEU A 143 2.30 5.01 -18.08
N LYS A 144 2.94 3.85 -18.28
CA LYS A 144 3.69 3.54 -19.51
C LYS A 144 2.99 2.51 -20.40
N GLY A 145 1.92 1.88 -19.93
CA GLY A 145 1.18 0.88 -20.70
C GLY A 145 1.93 -0.45 -20.86
N ASP A 146 2.91 -0.72 -19.99
CA ASP A 146 3.70 -1.95 -20.05
C ASP A 146 2.93 -3.11 -19.42
N ALA A 147 2.22 -3.87 -20.25
CA ALA A 147 1.43 -5.02 -19.82
C ALA A 147 2.27 -6.16 -19.21
N SER A 148 3.58 -6.22 -19.48
CA SER A 148 4.45 -7.24 -18.88
C SER A 148 4.59 -7.08 -17.37
N MET A 149 4.30 -5.88 -16.84
CA MET A 149 4.34 -5.62 -15.40
C MET A 149 3.24 -6.34 -14.63
N LEU A 150 2.17 -6.82 -15.30
CA LEU A 150 1.13 -7.61 -14.66
C LEU A 150 1.68 -8.92 -14.09
N ASP A 151 2.76 -9.47 -14.63
CA ASP A 151 3.42 -10.67 -14.10
C ASP A 151 3.90 -10.47 -12.64
N TYR A 152 4.20 -9.23 -12.25
CA TYR A 152 4.63 -8.86 -10.89
C TYR A 152 3.48 -8.43 -9.98
N LEU A 153 2.27 -8.23 -10.53
CA LEU A 153 1.08 -7.77 -9.81
C LEU A 153 0.02 -8.88 -9.67
N ASP A 154 0.08 -9.90 -10.53
CA ASP A 154 -0.78 -11.09 -10.49
C ASP A 154 -0.01 -12.29 -9.92
N VAL A 155 0.26 -12.21 -8.63
CA VAL A 155 1.04 -13.22 -7.90
C VAL A 155 0.15 -14.04 -6.96
N HIS A 156 0.68 -15.15 -6.45
CA HIS A 156 -0.02 -15.94 -5.43
C HIS A 156 -0.34 -15.07 -4.20
N PRO A 157 -1.60 -14.99 -3.73
CA PRO A 157 -2.01 -13.93 -2.78
C PRO A 157 -1.23 -13.87 -1.46
N ASP A 158 -0.76 -15.01 -0.98
CA ASP A 158 0.10 -15.10 0.21
C ASP A 158 1.45 -15.70 -0.19
N GLY A 159 2.53 -14.93 0.02
CA GLY A 159 3.89 -15.35 -0.32
C GLY A 159 4.40 -16.49 0.55
N ALA A 160 3.79 -16.73 1.72
CA ALA A 160 4.15 -17.85 2.60
C ALA A 160 3.62 -19.21 2.11
N THR A 161 2.62 -19.21 1.22
CA THR A 161 2.02 -20.44 0.66
C THR A 161 2.31 -20.60 -0.83
N ALA A 162 3.06 -19.68 -1.42
CA ALA A 162 3.59 -19.79 -2.77
C ALA A 162 4.66 -20.89 -2.87
N THR A 163 4.70 -21.62 -3.99
CA THR A 163 5.63 -22.73 -4.21
C THR A 163 6.83 -22.28 -5.02
N TYR A 164 8.02 -22.39 -4.45
CA TYR A 164 9.28 -22.19 -5.17
C TYR A 164 9.72 -23.51 -5.83
N SER A 165 9.45 -23.65 -7.12
CA SER A 165 9.86 -24.83 -7.90
C SER A 165 10.73 -24.41 -9.10
N VAL A 166 12.05 -24.41 -8.93
CA VAL A 166 13.02 -24.02 -9.96
C VAL A 166 14.09 -25.10 -10.09
N LYS A 167 14.35 -25.57 -11.32
CA LYS A 167 15.40 -26.56 -11.61
C LYS A 167 16.35 -26.01 -12.65
N ASN A 168 17.64 -26.00 -12.35
CA ASN A 168 18.69 -25.43 -13.22
C ASN A 168 18.37 -24.00 -13.70
N GLY A 169 17.79 -23.17 -12.82
CA GLY A 169 17.40 -21.79 -13.13
C GLY A 169 16.12 -21.64 -13.96
N VAL A 170 15.41 -22.73 -14.26
CA VAL A 170 14.15 -22.71 -15.01
C VAL A 170 12.99 -23.07 -14.08
N PRO A 171 11.97 -22.19 -13.93
CA PRO A 171 10.76 -22.53 -13.18
C PRO A 171 9.99 -23.64 -13.91
N ASP A 172 9.49 -24.62 -13.16
CA ASP A 172 8.59 -25.65 -13.71
C ASP A 172 7.11 -25.32 -13.46
N ALA A 173 6.20 -26.16 -13.94
CA ALA A 173 4.76 -25.91 -13.89
C ALA A 173 4.18 -25.80 -12.46
N ALA A 174 4.91 -26.26 -11.44
CA ALA A 174 4.49 -26.12 -10.04
C ALA A 174 4.94 -24.79 -9.40
N HIS A 175 5.72 -23.97 -10.12
CA HIS A 175 6.22 -22.70 -9.61
C HIS A 175 5.10 -21.66 -9.53
N THR A 176 4.85 -21.14 -8.33
CA THR A 176 3.90 -20.04 -8.08
C THR A 176 4.53 -18.91 -7.27
N TYR A 177 5.86 -18.93 -7.12
CA TYR A 177 6.59 -17.91 -6.37
C TYR A 177 6.59 -16.56 -7.08
N TRP A 178 6.72 -15.50 -6.29
CA TRP A 178 6.59 -14.14 -6.79
C TRP A 178 7.79 -13.78 -7.68
N PRO A 179 7.58 -13.31 -8.92
CA PRO A 179 8.68 -12.91 -9.79
C PRO A 179 9.54 -11.82 -9.14
N GLY A 180 10.86 -11.97 -9.22
CA GLY A 180 11.82 -11.06 -8.58
C GLY A 180 12.07 -11.32 -7.09
N PHE A 181 11.41 -12.31 -6.49
CA PHE A 181 11.66 -12.76 -5.12
C PHE A 181 12.46 -14.08 -5.10
N GLU A 182 13.49 -14.13 -4.26
CA GLU A 182 14.22 -15.36 -3.95
C GLU A 182 13.40 -16.30 -3.07
N GLU A 183 13.70 -17.60 -3.08
CA GLU A 183 13.03 -18.60 -2.22
C GLU A 183 13.01 -18.15 -0.74
N GLY A 184 11.80 -18.09 -0.16
CA GLY A 184 11.58 -17.65 1.22
C GLY A 184 11.48 -16.13 1.43
N SER A 185 11.81 -15.30 0.43
CA SER A 185 11.83 -13.83 0.59
C SER A 185 10.44 -13.16 0.49
N ALA A 186 9.45 -13.82 -0.10
CA ALA A 186 8.05 -13.36 -0.12
C ALA A 186 7.28 -13.72 1.18
N VAL A 187 7.88 -14.51 2.09
CA VAL A 187 7.26 -14.81 3.38
C VAL A 187 7.06 -13.52 4.17
N GLY A 188 5.88 -13.38 4.77
CA GLY A 188 5.49 -12.16 5.48
C GLY A 188 4.76 -11.14 4.62
N LEU A 189 4.59 -11.40 3.32
CA LEU A 189 3.87 -10.51 2.40
C LEU A 189 2.54 -11.14 1.95
N LYS A 190 1.51 -10.32 1.79
CA LYS A 190 0.30 -10.65 1.02
C LYS A 190 0.08 -9.60 -0.05
N LEU A 191 -0.34 -10.02 -1.23
CA LEU A 191 -0.86 -9.11 -2.26
C LEU A 191 -2.28 -9.54 -2.61
N GLU A 192 -3.22 -8.67 -2.32
CA GLU A 192 -4.63 -8.84 -2.65
C GLU A 192 -5.01 -7.88 -3.78
N LYS A 193 -6.00 -8.26 -4.59
CA LYS A 193 -6.57 -7.40 -5.62
C LYS A 193 -8.08 -7.53 -5.67
N LEU A 194 -8.75 -6.43 -6.00
CA LEU A 194 -10.17 -6.37 -6.32
C LEU A 194 -10.35 -5.52 -7.58
N ALA A 195 -11.18 -5.98 -8.50
CA ALA A 195 -11.58 -5.19 -9.65
C ALA A 195 -12.66 -4.18 -9.26
N ARG A 196 -12.89 -3.21 -10.15
CA ARG A 196 -14.05 -2.31 -10.05
C ARG A 196 -15.35 -3.12 -9.92
N GLY A 197 -16.14 -2.82 -8.90
CA GLY A 197 -17.46 -3.39 -8.64
C GLY A 197 -17.47 -4.64 -7.75
N GLU A 198 -16.30 -5.22 -7.46
CA GLU A 198 -16.10 -6.14 -6.33
C GLU A 198 -15.93 -5.34 -5.03
#